data_AF-A0A166T384-F1
#
_entry.id   AF-A0A166T384-F1
#
_cell.length_a   1.000
_cell.length_b   1.000
_cell.length_c   1.000
_cell.angle_alpha   90.00
_cell.angle_beta   90.00
_cell.angle_gamma   90.00
#
_symmetry.space_group_name_H-M   'P 1'
#
loop_
_entity.id
_entity.type
_entity.pdbx_description
1 polymer ?
#
loop_
_entity_poly.entity_id
_entity_poly.type
_entity_poly.pdbx_seq_one_letter_code
_entity_poly.pdbx_strand_id
1 'polypeptide(L)'
;MMSDWPEVEVVIVLPSGVATLPFDGGAITCRVTLGHLDAPDTGLIAELRAGAEPVPWRSAQVRDEALWSIETRIGLDQEIRQELLDHVRRTPWFEG
;
A
#
# COMPACT_ATOMS: atom_id res chain seq x y z
N MET A 1 30.52 28.95 8.75
CA MET A 1 29.92 27.73 9.31
C MET A 1 28.88 27.25 8.31
N MET A 2 29.14 26.14 7.63
CA MET A 2 28.11 25.44 6.85
C MET A 2 27.13 24.86 7.87
N SER A 3 25.89 25.29 7.82
CA SER A 3 24.80 24.68 8.56
C SER A 3 24.54 23.30 7.97
N ASP A 4 24.81 22.25 8.74
CA ASP A 4 24.36 20.88 8.47
C ASP A 4 22.83 20.86 8.61
N TRP A 5 22.14 21.27 7.54
CA TRP A 5 20.72 20.98 7.40
C TRP A 5 20.58 19.48 7.14
N PRO A 6 19.68 18.78 7.85
CA PRO A 6 19.47 17.36 7.57
C PRO A 6 19.09 17.19 6.10
N GLU A 7 19.67 16.20 5.41
CA GLU A 7 19.31 15.88 4.03
C GLU A 7 17.79 15.64 3.96
N VAL A 8 17.10 16.52 3.26
CA VAL A 8 15.66 16.38 3.02
C VAL A 8 15.49 15.46 1.83
N GLU A 9 15.15 14.20 2.08
CA GLU A 9 14.75 13.26 1.04
C GLU A 9 13.31 13.58 0.59
N VAL A 10 13.16 13.94 -0.68
CA VAL A 10 11.85 14.21 -1.29
C VAL A 10 11.50 13.04 -2.19
N VAL A 11 10.53 12.23 -1.76
CA VAL A 11 10.00 11.09 -2.53
C VAL A 11 8.73 11.53 -3.27
N ILE A 12 8.72 11.38 -4.59
CA ILE A 12 7.51 11.54 -5.41
C ILE A 12 6.68 10.26 -5.25
N VAL A 13 5.66 10.32 -4.41
CA VAL A 13 4.70 9.22 -4.25
C VAL A 13 3.67 9.34 -5.37
N LEU A 14 3.81 8.51 -6.41
CA LEU A 14 2.67 8.19 -7.29
C LEU A 14 1.53 7.64 -6.42
N PRO A 15 0.25 7.81 -6.77
CA PRO A 15 -0.89 7.31 -5.99
C PRO A 15 -0.97 5.77 -6.00
N SER A 16 0.01 5.14 -5.36
CA SER A 16 0.19 3.71 -5.09
C SER A 16 -0.45 3.29 -3.78
N GLY A 17 -0.80 4.29 -2.95
CA GLY A 17 -1.39 4.09 -1.63
C GLY A 17 -0.38 3.67 -0.56
N VAL A 18 0.92 3.86 -0.77
CA VAL A 18 1.99 3.54 0.19
C VAL A 18 2.66 4.82 0.70
N ALA A 19 3.01 4.86 1.98
CA ALA A 19 3.77 5.94 2.60
C ALA A 19 4.79 5.40 3.60
N THR A 20 5.93 6.07 3.73
CA THR A 20 6.88 5.85 4.82
C THR A 20 6.54 6.79 5.96
N LEU A 21 6.12 6.24 7.10
CA LEU A 21 5.67 6.99 8.26
C LEU A 21 6.69 6.86 9.40
N PRO A 22 6.94 7.93 10.17
CA PRO A 22 7.74 7.83 11.39
C PRO A 22 7.00 6.98 12.44
N PHE A 23 7.75 6.21 13.22
CA PHE A 23 7.28 5.50 14.41
C PHE A 23 8.35 5.55 15.50
N ASP A 24 8.00 5.17 16.73
CA ASP A 24 8.96 5.15 17.84
C ASP A 24 10.12 4.19 17.53
N GLY A 25 11.29 4.76 17.24
CA GLY A 25 12.51 4.01 16.91
C GLY A 25 12.83 3.90 15.41
N GLY A 26 12.10 4.57 14.52
CA GLY A 26 12.47 4.61 13.10
C GLY A 26 11.39 5.12 12.16
N ALA A 27 11.38 4.56 10.95
CA ALA A 27 10.36 4.81 9.95
C ALA A 27 9.92 3.50 9.30
N ILE A 28 8.65 3.42 8.92
CA ILE A 28 8.05 2.20 8.38
C ILE A 28 7.29 2.50 7.11
N THR A 29 7.54 1.70 6.08
CA THR A 29 6.82 1.79 4.81
C THR A 29 5.57 0.93 4.90
N CYS A 30 4.41 1.56 4.79
CA CYS A 30 3.13 0.89 4.92
C CYS A 30 2.11 1.37 3.89
N ARG A 31 1.15 0.51 3.57
CA ARG A 31 0.03 0.82 2.70
C ARG A 31 -1.04 1.57 3.51
N VAL A 32 -1.26 2.83 3.16
CA VAL A 32 -2.17 3.76 3.83
C VAL A 32 -3.52 3.90 3.14
N THR A 33 -3.65 3.42 1.90
CA THR A 33 -4.91 3.34 1.16
C THR A 33 -4.79 2.32 0.02
N LEU A 34 -5.91 1.95 -0.61
CA LEU A 34 -5.92 1.08 -1.79
C LEU A 34 -5.17 1.70 -2.99
N GLY A 35 -5.20 3.03 -3.11
CA GLY A 35 -4.62 3.75 -4.25
C GLY A 35 -5.30 3.38 -5.58
N HIS A 36 -4.54 3.41 -6.68
CA HIS A 36 -4.98 2.88 -7.96
C HIS A 36 -4.70 1.37 -8.05
N LEU A 37 -5.71 0.58 -8.39
CA LEU A 37 -5.55 -0.87 -8.56
C LEU A 37 -4.61 -1.23 -9.72
N ASP A 38 -4.78 -0.54 -10.85
CA ASP A 38 -4.08 -0.80 -12.12
C ASP A 38 -3.17 0.37 -12.47
N ALA A 39 -2.28 0.73 -11.53
CA ALA A 39 -1.17 1.62 -11.83
C ALA A 39 0.05 0.77 -12.23
N PRO A 40 0.70 1.05 -13.37
CA PRO A 40 1.96 0.43 -13.73
C PRO A 40 2.97 0.55 -12.58
N ASP A 41 3.65 -0.56 -12.29
CA ASP A 41 4.74 -0.70 -11.31
C ASP A 41 4.39 -0.41 -9.83
N THR A 42 3.20 0.11 -9.55
CA THR A 42 2.85 0.66 -8.23
C THR A 42 1.45 0.32 -7.74
N GLY A 43 0.60 -0.20 -8.62
CA GLY A 43 -0.76 -0.62 -8.28
C GLY A 43 -0.80 -2.00 -7.62
N LEU A 44 -1.90 -2.28 -6.92
CA LEU A 44 -2.08 -3.54 -6.19
C LEU A 44 -2.09 -4.77 -7.12
N ILE A 45 -2.57 -4.62 -8.36
CA ILE A 45 -2.52 -5.69 -9.38
C ILE A 45 -1.08 -5.96 -9.82
N ALA A 46 -0.26 -4.91 -9.93
CA ALA A 46 1.15 -5.07 -10.29
C ALA A 46 1.91 -5.78 -9.16
N GLU A 47 1.67 -5.41 -7.90
CA GLU A 47 2.24 -6.08 -6.72
C GLU A 47 1.88 -7.57 -6.69
N LEU A 48 0.59 -7.89 -6.86
CA LEU A 48 0.09 -9.26 -6.96
C LEU A 48 0.81 -10.06 -8.06
N ARG A 49 0.90 -9.49 -9.27
CA ARG A 49 1.51 -10.15 -10.44
C ARG A 49 3.02 -10.31 -10.32
N ALA A 50 3.70 -9.38 -9.65
CA ALA A 50 5.13 -9.45 -9.43
C ALA A 50 5.53 -10.57 -8.46
N GLY A 51 4.59 -11.08 -7.65
CA GLY A 51 4.88 -12.08 -6.61
C GLY A 51 5.86 -11.58 -5.54
N ALA A 52 6.01 -10.26 -5.41
CA ALA A 52 6.87 -9.63 -4.42
C ALA A 52 6.28 -9.77 -3.02
N GLU A 53 7.13 -9.60 -2.00
CA GLU A 53 6.64 -9.48 -0.62
C GLU A 53 5.71 -8.26 -0.52
N PRO A 54 4.45 -8.43 -0.10
CA PRO A 54 3.50 -7.34 -0.10
C PRO A 54 3.85 -6.29 0.95
N VAL A 55 3.61 -5.02 0.60
CA VAL A 55 3.80 -3.92 1.55
C VAL A 55 2.71 -4.02 2.63
N PRO A 56 3.06 -4.14 3.92
CA PRO A 56 2.07 -4.30 4.98
C PRO A 56 1.13 -3.09 5.08
N TRP A 57 -0.11 -3.33 5.46
CA TRP A 57 -1.09 -2.26 5.68
C TRP A 57 -0.76 -1.45 6.93
N ARG A 58 -1.12 -0.17 6.90
CA ARG A 58 -0.95 0.72 8.06
C ARG A 58 -1.70 0.21 9.28
N SER A 59 -2.91 -0.29 9.09
CA SER A 59 -3.76 -0.81 10.15
C SER A 59 -4.80 -1.79 9.60
N ALA A 60 -5.42 -2.57 10.49
CA ALA A 60 -6.55 -3.43 10.14
C ALA A 60 -7.67 -2.64 9.47
N GLN A 61 -8.00 -1.45 10.00
CA GLN A 61 -9.03 -0.59 9.45
C GLN A 61 -8.77 -0.22 7.97
N VAL A 62 -7.55 0.22 7.64
CA VAL A 62 -7.21 0.61 6.26
C VAL A 62 -7.29 -0.58 5.31
N ARG A 63 -6.87 -1.75 5.76
CA ARG A 63 -7.00 -3.00 5.00
C ARG A 63 -8.47 -3.35 4.77
N ASP A 64 -9.31 -3.24 5.79
CA ASP A 64 -10.73 -3.60 5.70
C ASP A 64 -11.50 -2.63 4.80
N GLU A 65 -11.15 -1.33 4.82
CA GLU A 65 -11.65 -0.34 3.86
C GLU A 65 -11.25 -0.70 2.41
N ALA A 66 -10.03 -1.20 2.22
CA ALA A 66 -9.55 -1.66 0.91
C ALA A 66 -10.32 -2.90 0.43
N LEU A 67 -10.59 -3.87 1.32
CA LEU A 67 -11.43 -5.04 1.01
C LEU A 67 -12.82 -4.60 0.53
N TRP A 68 -13.49 -3.74 1.30
CA TRP A 68 -14.81 -3.23 0.92
C TRP A 68 -14.78 -2.50 -0.43
N SER A 69 -13.73 -1.71 -0.66
CA SER A 69 -13.54 -0.97 -1.90
C SER A 69 -13.31 -1.87 -3.12
N ILE A 70 -12.69 -3.04 -2.94
CA ILE A 70 -12.52 -4.05 -3.99
C ILE A 70 -13.83 -4.82 -4.20
N GLU A 71 -14.49 -5.27 -3.14
CA GLU A 71 -15.76 -6.02 -3.19
C GLU A 71 -16.85 -5.25 -3.92
N THR A 72 -16.93 -3.93 -3.71
CA THR A 72 -17.96 -3.06 -4.30
C THR A 72 -17.60 -2.51 -5.69
N ARG A 73 -16.39 -2.79 -6.21
CA ARG A 73 -15.95 -2.19 -7.47
C ARG A 73 -16.74 -2.68 -8.68
N ILE A 74 -17.30 -1.75 -9.44
CA ILE A 74 -17.94 -2.05 -10.73
C ILE A 74 -16.85 -2.18 -11.81
N GLY A 75 -17.01 -3.14 -12.73
CA GLY A 75 -16.11 -3.29 -13.89
C GLY A 75 -14.79 -4.02 -13.61
N LEU A 76 -14.58 -4.49 -12.37
CA LEU A 76 -13.46 -5.37 -12.05
C LEU A 76 -13.86 -6.82 -12.32
N ASP A 77 -13.06 -7.50 -13.14
CA ASP A 77 -13.21 -8.92 -13.45
C ASP A 77 -13.28 -9.77 -12.16
N GLN A 78 -14.07 -10.85 -12.18
CA GLN A 78 -14.31 -11.65 -10.97
C GLN A 78 -13.09 -12.45 -10.53
N GLU A 79 -12.30 -12.97 -11.46
CA GLU A 79 -11.06 -13.68 -11.14
C GLU A 79 -10.07 -12.73 -10.50
N ILE A 80 -9.84 -11.58 -11.14
CA ILE A 80 -8.94 -10.53 -10.62
C ILE A 80 -9.44 -10.01 -9.27
N ARG A 81 -10.75 -9.83 -9.09
CA ARG A 81 -11.33 -9.42 -7.79
C ARG A 81 -10.97 -10.41 -6.70
N GLN A 82 -11.17 -11.70 -6.95
CA GLN A 82 -10.92 -12.73 -5.95
C GLN A 82 -9.44 -12.79 -5.59
N GLU A 83 -8.55 -12.74 -6.58
CA GLU A 83 -7.10 -12.71 -6.34
C GLU A 83 -6.68 -11.48 -5.51
N LEU A 84 -7.24 -10.30 -5.81
CA LEU A 84 -6.98 -9.09 -5.04
C LEU A 84 -7.46 -9.19 -3.60
N LEU A 85 -8.66 -9.74 -3.37
CA LEU A 85 -9.18 -9.93 -2.01
C LEU A 85 -8.31 -10.89 -1.21
N ASP A 86 -7.87 -11.99 -1.82
CA ASP A 86 -7.01 -12.96 -1.15
C ASP A 86 -5.64 -12.36 -0.84
N HIS A 87 -5.08 -11.57 -1.78
CA HIS A 87 -3.85 -10.80 -1.57
C HIS A 87 -3.96 -9.81 -0.40
N VAL A 88 -5.05 -9.04 -0.35
CA VAL A 88 -5.27 -8.07 0.74
C VAL A 88 -5.42 -8.77 2.09
N ARG A 89 -6.13 -9.91 2.14
CA ARG A 89 -6.36 -10.68 3.37
C ARG A 89 -5.07 -11.29 3.93
N ARG A 90 -4.18 -11.80 3.06
CA ARG A 90 -2.89 -12.38 3.48
C ARG A 90 -1.83 -11.33 3.85
N THR A 91 -1.99 -10.09 3.41
CA THR A 91 -1.02 -9.04 3.67
C THR A 91 -1.16 -8.58 5.13
N PRO A 92 -0.07 -8.62 5.93
CA PRO A 92 -0.12 -8.22 7.32
C PRO A 92 -0.39 -6.71 7.45
N TRP A 93 -0.72 -6.27 8.66
CA TRP A 93 -0.81 -4.86 9.01
C TRP A 93 -0.01 -4.57 10.26
N PHE A 94 0.31 -3.29 10.48
CA PHE A 94 0.95 -2.86 11.70
C PHE A 94 -0.08 -2.67 12.83
N GLU A 95 0.23 -3.22 14.01
CA GLU A 95 -0.42 -2.88 15.27
C GLU A 95 0.46 -1.84 15.97
N GLY A 96 0.09 -0.57 15.83
CA GLY A 96 0.74 0.56 16.48
C GLY A 96 -0.27 1.40 17.22
#